data_AF-A0AAW0QRU4-F1
#
_entry.id   AF-A0AAW0QRU4-F1
#
_cell.length_a   1.000
_cell.length_b   1.000
_cell.length_c   1.000
_cell.angle_alpha   90.00
_cell.angle_beta   90.00
_cell.angle_gamma   90.00
#
_symmetry.space_group_name_H-M   'P 1'
#
loop_
_entity.id
_entity.type
_entity.pdbx_description
1 polymer ?
#
loop_
_entity_poly.entity_id
_entity_poly.type
_entity_poly.pdbx_seq_one_letter_code
_entity_poly.pdbx_strand_id
1 'polypeptide(L)'
;MRVRRNMPSLARSSNSAAVSSCRPSTPSQLSPSLPATARRMSTTTTTAATKAAVTPPGSAAKIKVSLTGPQETLLVPLMARAEDAARQEPILGDKHAVDILQRLDADLSKFRAESPFGMGSRDMCLVRARQFDEWATAFLDEHREATVVHLACGLDTRCHRLKWADNGNGKKPQRNVRWLDYDLPDVVKLRKRLVPPPEHGDYTLTAADVTKDEWLRQIPTDRPTLIIMEGLTPYFDEATGKRLVRRLAEHFSSSPGSGGGASSSNPNPNPATKEMPHQLICDGVGSAMKFFGGLLSITRATGSTFAWGFDDPRELEQLHPRLRLRDCARPAELAEARRFVWPHRVFMSTCSYIPKLDNLMFYLRYDF
;
A
#
# COMPACT_ATOMS: atom_id res chain seq x y z
N MET A 1 -72.55 -5.18 7.29
CA MET A 1 -71.63 -4.35 6.47
C MET A 1 -71.74 -2.88 6.91
N ARG A 2 -70.82 -2.40 7.75
CA ARG A 2 -70.55 -0.97 8.03
C ARG A 2 -69.20 -0.92 8.73
N VAL A 3 -68.14 -0.63 7.98
CA VAL A 3 -66.79 -0.47 8.53
C VAL A 3 -66.49 1.02 8.60
N ARG A 4 -66.18 1.47 9.82
CA ARG A 4 -65.72 2.82 10.16
C ARG A 4 -64.31 3.04 9.59
N ARG A 5 -64.10 4.22 9.00
CA ARG A 5 -62.77 4.77 8.70
C ARG A 5 -62.14 5.25 10.02
N ASN A 6 -60.93 4.80 10.31
CA ASN A 6 -60.03 5.41 11.28
C ASN A 6 -58.71 5.76 10.58
N MET A 7 -58.32 7.03 10.66
CA MET A 7 -56.95 7.51 10.46
C MET A 7 -56.15 7.37 11.76
N PRO A 8 -54.82 7.26 11.66
CA PRO A 8 -53.91 7.95 12.59
C PRO A 8 -52.86 8.77 11.78
N SER A 9 -52.76 10.08 12.02
CA SER A 9 -51.91 10.74 13.02
C SER A 9 -50.42 10.69 12.69
N LEU A 10 -49.93 11.84 12.18
CA LEU A 10 -48.53 12.19 11.98
C LEU A 10 -47.88 12.51 13.32
N ALA A 11 -46.83 11.77 13.68
CA ALA A 11 -45.89 12.17 14.73
C ALA A 11 -44.49 12.32 14.12
N ARG A 12 -44.02 13.57 14.06
CA ARG A 12 -42.61 13.92 13.83
C ARG A 12 -41.84 13.66 15.13
N SER A 13 -40.78 12.87 15.06
CA SER A 13 -39.72 12.87 16.07
C SER A 13 -38.37 13.07 15.38
N SER A 14 -37.89 14.30 15.44
CA SER A 14 -36.52 14.70 15.14
C SER A 14 -35.62 14.29 16.30
N ASN A 15 -34.68 13.37 16.08
CA ASN A 15 -33.52 13.19 16.96
C ASN A 15 -32.25 13.40 16.15
N SER A 16 -31.72 14.62 16.23
CA SER A 16 -30.38 14.99 15.82
C SER A 16 -29.45 14.73 17.01
N ALA A 17 -28.58 13.73 16.90
CA ALA A 17 -27.48 13.53 17.84
C ALA A 17 -26.25 14.27 17.29
N ALA A 18 -25.91 15.37 17.96
CA ALA A 18 -24.76 16.20 17.67
C ALA A 18 -23.45 15.46 17.97
N VAL A 19 -22.55 15.43 16.99
CA VAL A 19 -21.17 14.95 17.11
C VAL A 19 -20.34 16.06 17.76
N SER A 20 -19.88 15.82 18.99
CA SER A 20 -19.00 16.72 19.73
C SER A 20 -17.58 16.66 19.17
N SER A 21 -17.14 17.74 18.52
CA SER A 21 -15.78 17.93 18.02
C SER A 21 -14.83 18.38 19.14
N CYS A 22 -13.90 17.51 19.55
CA CYS A 22 -12.77 17.91 20.39
C CYS A 22 -11.72 18.64 19.54
N ARG A 23 -11.54 19.94 19.79
CA ARG A 23 -10.43 20.76 19.26
C ARG A 23 -9.16 20.55 20.09
N PRO A 24 -7.97 20.43 19.48
CA PRO A 24 -6.70 20.50 20.20
C PRO A 24 -6.30 21.96 20.49
N SER A 25 -5.80 22.16 21.70
CA SER A 25 -5.32 23.41 22.29
C SER A 25 -3.97 23.89 21.72
N THR A 26 -3.85 25.21 21.65
CA THR A 26 -2.74 26.04 21.13
C THR A 26 -1.41 25.79 21.85
N PRO A 27 -0.24 25.87 21.18
CA PRO A 27 1.07 25.74 21.82
C PRO A 27 1.52 27.04 22.50
N SER A 28 2.11 26.87 23.69
CA SER A 28 2.77 27.92 24.49
C SER A 28 4.01 28.46 23.81
N GLN A 29 4.14 29.79 23.85
CA GLN A 29 5.29 30.57 23.40
C GLN A 29 6.56 30.26 24.20
N LEU A 30 7.72 30.33 23.54
CA LEU A 30 9.02 30.66 24.14
C LEU A 30 9.99 31.14 23.04
N SER A 31 10.57 32.32 23.26
CA SER A 31 11.70 32.95 22.55
C SER A 31 12.18 34.10 23.45
N PRO A 32 13.38 34.69 23.26
CA PRO A 32 14.63 34.19 22.69
C PRO A 32 15.86 34.52 23.60
N SER A 33 17.05 33.98 23.30
CA SER A 33 18.30 34.67 23.67
C SER A 33 19.50 34.15 22.86
N LEU A 34 20.00 35.00 21.96
CA LEU A 34 21.37 34.97 21.42
C LEU A 34 22.27 35.83 22.31
N PRO A 35 23.59 35.63 22.23
CA PRO A 35 24.42 36.78 21.91
C PRO A 35 25.40 36.53 20.76
N ALA A 36 25.57 37.58 19.97
CA ALA A 36 26.55 37.71 18.92
C ALA A 36 27.95 37.96 19.49
N THR A 37 28.97 37.39 18.85
CA THR A 37 30.29 38.02 18.76
C THR A 37 30.87 37.83 17.37
N ALA A 38 30.99 38.93 16.65
CA ALA A 38 31.77 39.05 15.43
C ALA A 38 33.26 39.13 15.79
N ARG A 39 34.13 38.42 15.06
CA ARG A 39 35.53 38.82 14.96
C ARG A 39 36.06 38.60 13.54
N ARG A 40 36.82 39.61 13.15
CA ARG A 40 37.26 40.02 11.82
C ARG A 40 38.43 39.20 11.28
N MET A 41 38.51 39.20 9.96
CA MET A 41 39.48 38.60 9.04
C MET A 41 40.96 38.63 9.46
N SER A 42 41.68 37.55 9.11
CA SER A 42 43.08 37.60 8.72
C SER A 42 43.32 36.71 7.50
N THR A 43 43.80 37.35 6.43
CA THR A 43 44.29 36.75 5.19
C THR A 43 45.57 35.97 5.44
N THR A 44 45.65 34.73 4.96
CA THR A 44 46.94 34.07 4.72
C THR A 44 46.85 33.20 3.48
N THR A 45 47.65 33.57 2.49
CA THR A 45 47.94 32.86 1.24
C THR A 45 48.35 31.42 1.55
N THR A 46 47.75 30.43 0.88
CA THR A 46 48.25 29.04 0.92
C THR A 46 48.33 28.49 -0.50
N THR A 47 49.56 28.09 -0.80
CA THR A 47 50.12 27.47 -1.99
C THR A 47 49.31 26.27 -2.48
N ALA A 48 49.20 26.15 -3.81
CA ALA A 48 48.60 25.02 -4.50
C ALA A 48 49.31 23.71 -4.13
N ALA A 49 48.59 22.82 -3.44
CA ALA A 49 48.97 21.43 -3.25
C ALA A 49 47.99 20.55 -4.05
N THR A 50 48.54 19.79 -4.99
CA THR A 50 47.85 18.82 -5.85
C THR A 50 47.08 17.83 -4.98
N LYS A 51 45.74 17.91 -4.98
CA LYS A 51 44.88 16.89 -4.38
C LYS A 51 44.98 15.63 -5.24
N ALA A 52 45.76 14.66 -4.78
CA ALA A 52 45.61 13.28 -5.20
C ALA A 52 44.16 12.85 -4.91
N ALA A 53 43.47 12.33 -5.92
CA ALA A 53 42.12 11.82 -5.79
C ALA A 53 42.10 10.69 -4.76
N VAL A 54 41.44 10.93 -3.62
CA VAL A 54 41.02 9.86 -2.72
C VAL A 54 39.86 9.16 -3.41
N THR A 55 40.13 8.01 -4.02
CA THR A 55 39.09 7.12 -4.54
C THR A 55 38.26 6.62 -3.35
N PRO A 56 36.94 6.87 -3.30
CA PRO A 56 36.10 6.32 -2.23
C PRO A 56 36.09 4.78 -2.31
N PRO A 57 35.96 4.08 -1.18
CA PRO A 57 36.05 2.62 -1.14
C PRO A 57 34.94 2.00 -2.00
N GLY A 58 35.36 1.30 -3.06
CA GLY A 58 34.59 0.33 -3.85
C GLY A 58 33.17 0.74 -4.25
N SER A 59 33.00 1.51 -5.34
CA SER A 59 31.69 1.59 -5.98
C SER A 59 31.33 0.21 -6.53
N ALA A 60 30.50 -0.54 -5.82
CA ALA A 60 29.87 -1.74 -6.38
C ALA A 60 29.27 -1.36 -7.75
N ALA A 61 29.55 -2.17 -8.78
CA ALA A 61 29.04 -1.91 -10.12
C ALA A 61 27.52 -1.74 -10.07
N LYS A 62 27.01 -0.62 -10.59
CA LYS A 62 25.57 -0.37 -10.63
C LYS A 62 24.87 -1.45 -11.43
N ILE A 63 23.66 -1.79 -11.01
CA ILE A 63 22.86 -2.85 -11.58
C ILE A 63 22.01 -2.27 -12.72
N LYS A 64 22.35 -2.65 -13.95
CA LYS A 64 21.55 -2.32 -15.14
C LYS A 64 20.14 -2.89 -15.01
N VAL A 65 19.17 -2.02 -15.24
CA VAL A 65 17.74 -2.33 -15.21
C VAL A 65 17.29 -2.69 -16.62
N SER A 66 16.59 -3.81 -16.75
CA SER A 66 15.95 -4.26 -18.00
C SER A 66 14.44 -4.39 -17.83
N LEU A 67 13.83 -3.46 -17.08
CA LEU A 67 12.38 -3.38 -16.91
C LEU A 67 11.79 -2.63 -18.11
N THR A 68 10.65 -3.08 -18.61
CA THR A 68 9.95 -2.44 -19.74
C THR A 68 8.46 -2.32 -19.47
N GLY A 69 7.80 -1.36 -20.14
CA GLY A 69 6.37 -1.15 -20.05
C GLY A 69 5.89 -0.92 -18.60
N PRO A 70 4.86 -1.64 -18.12
CA PRO A 70 4.35 -1.47 -16.76
C PRO A 70 5.40 -1.66 -15.65
N GLN A 71 6.42 -2.48 -15.86
CA GLN A 71 7.45 -2.72 -14.84
C GLN A 71 8.31 -1.48 -14.55
N GLU A 72 8.43 -0.55 -15.51
CA GLU A 72 9.15 0.70 -15.27
C GLU A 72 8.45 1.58 -14.22
N THR A 73 7.14 1.40 -14.03
CA THR A 73 6.38 2.15 -13.02
C THR A 73 6.85 1.86 -11.60
N LEU A 74 7.52 0.73 -11.37
CA LEU A 74 8.14 0.35 -10.08
C LEU A 74 9.20 1.37 -9.61
N LEU A 75 9.78 2.15 -10.53
CA LEU A 75 10.80 3.13 -10.21
C LEU A 75 10.22 4.37 -9.52
N VAL A 76 8.97 4.72 -9.79
CA VAL A 76 8.33 5.89 -9.16
C VAL A 76 8.11 5.72 -7.65
N PRO A 77 7.48 4.64 -7.13
CA PRO A 77 7.36 4.44 -5.69
C PRO A 77 8.72 4.23 -5.04
N LEU A 78 9.71 3.63 -5.72
CA LEU A 78 11.08 3.56 -5.19
C LEU A 78 11.69 4.95 -4.99
N MET A 79 11.62 5.82 -6.01
CA MET A 79 12.11 7.20 -5.92
C MET A 79 11.40 7.97 -4.81
N ALA A 80 10.06 7.86 -4.74
CA ALA A 80 9.27 8.51 -3.71
C ALA A 80 9.74 8.12 -2.30
N ARG A 81 9.97 6.83 -2.06
CA ARG A 81 10.46 6.32 -0.77
C ARG A 81 11.89 6.76 -0.44
N ALA A 82 12.78 6.78 -1.44
CA ALA A 82 14.15 7.25 -1.24
C ALA A 82 14.21 8.75 -0.92
N GLU A 83 13.39 9.56 -1.60
CA GLU A 83 13.26 10.99 -1.32
C GLU A 83 12.61 11.24 0.05
N ASP A 84 11.59 10.45 0.41
CA ASP A 84 10.95 10.50 1.72
C ASP A 84 11.93 10.23 2.87
N ALA A 85 12.80 9.23 2.72
CA ALA A 85 13.77 8.85 3.74
C ALA A 85 14.79 9.96 4.07
N ALA A 86 14.97 10.95 3.19
CA ALA A 86 15.82 12.11 3.41
C ALA A 86 15.08 13.29 4.08
N ARG A 87 13.76 13.23 4.24
CA ARG A 87 12.96 14.28 4.88
C ARG A 87 13.22 14.32 6.38
N GLN A 88 13.10 15.50 6.97
CA GLN A 88 13.16 15.68 8.44
C GLN A 88 12.06 14.89 9.16
N GLU A 89 10.89 14.82 8.55
CA GLU A 89 9.74 14.03 9.02
C GLU A 89 9.28 13.11 7.88
N PRO A 90 9.87 11.91 7.75
CA PRO A 90 9.50 10.98 6.71
C PRO A 90 8.12 10.34 6.99
N ILE A 91 7.37 10.04 5.93
CA ILE A 91 6.10 9.30 6.00
C ILE A 91 6.38 7.81 6.30
N LEU A 92 7.33 7.22 5.58
CA LEU A 92 7.70 5.80 5.70
C LEU A 92 9.11 5.61 6.26
N GLY A 93 10.05 6.50 5.92
CA GLY A 93 11.43 6.42 6.42
C GLY A 93 12.21 5.22 5.88
N ASP A 94 11.89 4.78 4.66
CA ASP A 94 12.46 3.60 4.01
C ASP A 94 13.91 3.81 3.57
N LYS A 95 14.85 3.53 4.45
CA LYS A 95 16.30 3.63 4.16
C LYS A 95 16.76 2.63 3.11
N HIS A 96 16.11 1.48 2.99
CA HIS A 96 16.45 0.49 1.97
C HIS A 96 16.17 1.04 0.57
N ALA A 97 15.13 1.85 0.37
CA ALA A 97 14.89 2.51 -0.91
C ALA A 97 16.06 3.40 -1.35
N VAL A 98 16.74 4.07 -0.42
CA VAL A 98 17.93 4.88 -0.70
C VAL A 98 19.06 3.99 -1.24
N ASP A 99 19.37 2.90 -0.53
CA ASP A 99 20.43 1.97 -0.92
C ASP A 99 20.15 1.31 -2.27
N ILE A 100 18.91 0.91 -2.50
CA ILE A 100 18.45 0.32 -3.77
C ILE A 100 18.64 1.33 -4.90
N LEU A 101 18.21 2.58 -4.70
CA LEU A 101 18.28 3.63 -5.73
C LEU A 101 19.72 3.98 -6.10
N GLN A 102 20.65 4.02 -5.13
CA GLN A 102 22.07 4.29 -5.38
C GLN A 102 22.75 3.19 -6.21
N ARG A 103 22.29 1.95 -6.06
CA ARG A 103 22.80 0.77 -6.79
C ARG A 103 22.17 0.60 -8.16
N LEU A 104 21.15 1.38 -8.50
CA LEU A 104 20.41 1.28 -9.74
C LEU A 104 21.14 2.03 -10.88
N ASP A 105 21.27 1.37 -12.03
CA ASP A 105 21.64 2.02 -13.30
C ASP A 105 20.39 2.12 -14.20
N ALA A 106 19.64 3.21 -13.99
CA ALA A 106 18.43 3.53 -14.75
C ALA A 106 18.32 5.04 -14.97
N ASP A 107 17.77 5.43 -16.12
CA ASP A 107 17.42 6.84 -16.37
C ASP A 107 16.11 7.20 -15.68
N LEU A 108 16.23 7.96 -14.59
CA LEU A 108 15.12 8.44 -13.78
C LEU A 108 14.62 9.83 -14.19
N SER A 109 15.27 10.47 -15.17
CA SER A 109 14.94 11.84 -15.58
C SER A 109 13.50 11.95 -16.09
N LYS A 110 13.01 10.91 -16.78
CA LYS A 110 11.63 10.79 -17.28
C LYS A 110 10.55 10.79 -16.19
N PHE A 111 10.91 10.52 -14.93
CA PHE A 111 9.99 10.53 -13.78
C PHE A 111 10.08 11.80 -12.93
N ARG A 112 10.90 12.78 -13.32
CA ARG A 112 11.06 14.02 -12.55
C ARG A 112 9.85 14.96 -12.69
N ALA A 113 9.19 14.96 -13.84
CA ALA A 113 8.05 15.82 -14.09
C ALA A 113 6.83 15.36 -13.27
N GLU A 114 6.40 16.23 -12.35
CA GLU A 114 5.15 16.04 -11.61
C GLU A 114 3.99 16.77 -12.30
N SER A 115 2.78 16.22 -12.17
CA SER A 115 1.57 16.90 -12.60
C SER A 115 1.35 18.17 -11.76
N PRO A 116 0.95 19.31 -12.35
CA PRO A 116 0.62 20.52 -11.60
C PRO A 116 -0.55 20.30 -10.61
N PHE A 117 -1.34 19.25 -10.79
CA PHE A 117 -2.42 18.85 -9.89
C PHE A 117 -2.01 17.76 -8.90
N GLY A 118 -0.74 17.35 -8.85
CA GLY A 118 -0.21 16.34 -7.93
C GLY A 118 -0.77 14.92 -8.12
N MET A 119 -1.61 14.67 -9.12
CA MET A 119 -2.08 13.33 -9.46
C MET A 119 -0.92 12.48 -9.99
N GLY A 120 -0.73 11.29 -9.40
CA GLY A 120 0.44 10.45 -9.67
C GLY A 120 1.75 10.99 -9.09
N SER A 121 1.68 11.92 -8.13
CA SER A 121 2.86 12.45 -7.44
C SER A 121 3.52 11.39 -6.55
N ARG A 122 4.79 11.63 -6.21
CA ARG A 122 5.54 10.82 -5.26
C ARG A 122 4.85 10.75 -3.89
N ASP A 123 4.30 11.86 -3.43
CA ASP A 123 3.56 11.89 -2.16
C ASP A 123 2.32 10.98 -2.22
N MET A 124 1.65 10.85 -3.36
CA MET A 124 0.54 9.91 -3.49
C MET A 124 1.02 8.46 -3.31
N CYS A 125 2.16 8.09 -3.88
CA CYS A 125 2.77 6.78 -3.62
C CYS A 125 3.07 6.55 -2.13
N LEU A 126 3.57 7.58 -1.43
CA LEU A 126 3.88 7.49 0.00
C LEU A 126 2.64 7.36 0.87
N VAL A 127 1.62 8.19 0.61
CA VAL A 127 0.34 8.19 1.32
C VAL A 127 -0.39 6.86 1.12
N ARG A 128 -0.40 6.33 -0.10
CA ARG A 128 -0.90 4.98 -0.39
C ARG A 128 -0.14 3.94 0.42
N ALA A 129 1.18 3.94 0.30
CA ALA A 129 2.00 2.93 0.94
C ALA A 129 1.85 2.94 2.46
N ARG A 130 1.70 4.13 3.05
CA ARG A 130 1.43 4.32 4.49
C ARG A 130 0.10 3.69 4.92
N GLN A 131 -0.98 3.91 4.16
CA GLN A 131 -2.27 3.28 4.48
C GLN A 131 -2.19 1.75 4.43
N PHE A 132 -1.48 1.20 3.44
CA PHE A 132 -1.26 -0.24 3.34
C PHE A 132 -0.40 -0.77 4.50
N ASP A 133 0.64 -0.02 4.92
CA ASP A 133 1.45 -0.35 6.10
C ASP A 133 0.60 -0.36 7.38
N GLU A 134 -0.33 0.58 7.53
CA GLU A 134 -1.23 0.65 8.68
C GLU A 134 -2.18 -0.55 8.73
N TRP A 135 -2.80 -0.92 7.61
CA TRP A 135 -3.65 -2.11 7.56
C TRP A 135 -2.88 -3.40 7.77
N ALA A 136 -1.68 -3.53 7.18
CA ALA A 136 -0.84 -4.69 7.38
C ALA A 136 -0.36 -4.81 8.83
N THR A 137 0.01 -3.69 9.45
CA THR A 137 0.40 -3.65 10.86
C THR A 137 -0.77 -4.05 11.76
N ALA A 138 -1.97 -3.51 11.52
CA ALA A 138 -3.16 -3.86 12.29
C ALA A 138 -3.47 -5.37 12.20
N PHE A 139 -3.42 -5.94 11.00
CA PHE A 139 -3.64 -7.38 10.79
C PHE A 139 -2.60 -8.23 11.54
N LEU A 140 -1.32 -7.88 11.43
CA LEU A 140 -0.25 -8.60 12.13
C LEU A 140 -0.37 -8.44 13.65
N ASP A 141 -0.80 -7.28 14.13
CA ASP A 141 -1.01 -7.02 15.55
C ASP A 141 -2.16 -7.85 16.13
N GLU A 142 -3.19 -8.15 15.32
CA GLU A 142 -4.28 -9.06 15.66
C GLU A 142 -3.86 -10.54 15.55
N HIS A 143 -3.02 -10.89 14.57
CA HIS A 143 -2.63 -12.27 14.26
C HIS A 143 -1.12 -12.51 14.43
N ARG A 144 -0.73 -13.07 15.57
CA ARG A 144 0.67 -13.45 15.85
C ARG A 144 1.17 -14.63 15.02
N GLU A 145 0.27 -15.44 14.50
CA GLU A 145 0.53 -16.51 13.53
C GLU A 145 -0.29 -16.23 12.27
N ALA A 146 0.39 -15.95 11.16
CA ALA A 146 -0.27 -15.51 9.94
C ALA A 146 0.58 -15.73 8.69
N THR A 147 -0.04 -15.67 7.51
CA THR A 147 0.65 -15.57 6.22
C THR A 147 0.42 -14.17 5.67
N VAL A 148 1.48 -13.52 5.20
CA VAL A 148 1.40 -12.33 4.35
C VAL A 148 1.75 -12.76 2.93
N VAL A 149 0.85 -12.52 1.99
CA VAL A 149 1.04 -12.77 0.56
C VAL A 149 1.07 -11.42 -0.15
N HIS A 150 2.22 -11.04 -0.69
CA HIS A 150 2.40 -9.77 -1.36
C HIS A 150 2.60 -9.99 -2.86
N LEU A 151 1.55 -9.66 -3.61
CA LEU A 151 1.48 -9.89 -5.05
C LEU A 151 1.97 -8.67 -5.82
N ALA A 152 2.81 -8.91 -6.83
CA ALA A 152 3.55 -7.87 -7.55
C ALA A 152 4.37 -6.99 -6.59
N CYS A 153 5.16 -7.64 -5.73
CA CYS A 153 5.91 -6.99 -4.64
C CYS A 153 6.93 -5.94 -5.11
N GLY A 154 7.34 -5.98 -6.38
CA GLY A 154 8.22 -5.00 -6.99
C GLY A 154 9.53 -4.81 -6.24
N LEU A 155 9.90 -3.54 -6.07
CA LEU A 155 11.03 -3.11 -5.24
C LEU A 155 10.57 -2.63 -3.85
N ASP A 156 9.42 -3.09 -3.38
CA ASP A 156 8.89 -2.72 -2.08
C ASP A 156 9.62 -3.41 -0.92
N THR A 157 9.88 -2.69 0.15
CA THR A 157 10.67 -3.13 1.31
C THR A 157 9.81 -3.29 2.57
N ARG A 158 8.49 -3.50 2.46
CA ARG A 158 7.61 -3.81 3.62
C ARG A 158 8.15 -4.93 4.48
N CYS A 159 8.74 -5.95 3.86
CA CYS A 159 9.41 -7.04 4.56
C CYS A 159 10.60 -6.60 5.44
N HIS A 160 11.15 -5.39 5.25
CA HIS A 160 12.16 -4.80 6.12
C HIS A 160 11.61 -3.77 7.10
N ARG A 161 10.59 -2.99 6.71
CA ARG A 161 10.09 -1.88 7.54
C ARG A 161 8.93 -2.24 8.46
N LEU A 162 8.19 -3.32 8.18
CA LEU A 162 7.13 -3.80 9.06
C LEU A 162 7.66 -4.76 10.12
N LYS A 163 7.02 -4.77 11.29
CA LYS A 163 7.37 -5.65 12.41
C LYS A 163 6.59 -6.96 12.32
N TRP A 164 7.05 -7.88 11.48
CA TRP A 164 6.40 -9.18 11.26
C TRP A 164 7.23 -10.38 11.75
N ALA A 165 8.53 -10.20 11.95
CA ALA A 165 9.45 -11.20 12.52
C ALA A 165 10.16 -10.67 13.76
N ASP A 166 10.74 -11.57 14.56
CA ASP A 166 11.64 -11.21 15.66
C ASP A 166 12.92 -10.56 15.10
N ASN A 167 13.45 -9.55 15.78
CA ASN A 167 14.71 -8.91 15.42
C ASN A 167 15.93 -9.54 16.10
N GLY A 168 15.78 -10.74 16.68
CA GLY A 168 16.87 -11.55 17.23
C GLY A 168 17.43 -11.03 18.55
N ASN A 169 16.81 -10.01 19.16
CA ASN A 169 17.33 -9.34 20.35
C ASN A 169 16.83 -9.91 21.69
N GLY A 170 16.03 -10.98 21.66
CA GLY A 170 15.56 -11.70 22.84
C GLY A 170 14.42 -11.03 23.63
N LYS A 171 13.76 -9.98 23.11
CA LYS A 171 12.55 -9.36 23.72
C LYS A 171 11.31 -9.68 22.86
N LYS A 172 10.26 -10.29 23.44
CA LYS A 172 9.01 -10.75 22.74
C LYS A 172 8.42 -9.70 21.76
N PRO A 173 7.76 -10.09 20.64
CA PRO A 173 7.12 -11.39 20.39
C PRO A 173 7.70 -12.20 19.21
N GLN A 174 7.85 -13.51 19.42
CA GLN A 174 7.93 -14.50 18.35
C GLN A 174 6.59 -14.52 17.61
N ARG A 175 6.51 -13.74 16.53
CA ARG A 175 5.46 -13.86 15.52
C ARG A 175 5.82 -15.03 14.61
N ASN A 176 4.90 -15.97 14.45
CA ASN A 176 5.02 -17.05 13.46
C ASN A 176 4.40 -16.60 12.14
N VAL A 177 5.05 -15.61 11.51
CA VAL A 177 4.57 -15.03 10.25
C VAL A 177 5.38 -15.58 9.09
N ARG A 178 4.67 -16.12 8.10
CA ARG A 178 5.20 -16.47 6.80
C ARG A 178 4.99 -15.30 5.85
N TRP A 179 6.08 -14.72 5.33
CA TRP A 179 6.03 -13.63 4.36
C TRP A 179 6.38 -14.14 2.96
N LEU A 180 5.41 -14.12 2.06
CA LEU A 180 5.53 -14.59 0.69
C LEU A 180 5.42 -13.43 -0.30
N ASP A 181 6.54 -13.04 -0.88
CA ASP A 181 6.59 -12.07 -1.99
C ASP A 181 6.50 -12.82 -3.33
N TYR A 182 5.61 -12.36 -4.22
CA TYR A 182 5.46 -12.88 -5.58
C TYR A 182 5.59 -11.76 -6.61
N ASP A 183 6.35 -12.00 -7.67
CA ASP A 183 6.42 -11.10 -8.83
C ASP A 183 6.88 -11.86 -10.10
N LEU A 184 6.84 -11.20 -11.24
CA LEU A 184 7.33 -11.72 -12.51
C LEU A 184 8.82 -12.09 -12.44
N PRO A 185 9.28 -13.10 -13.22
CA PRO A 185 10.66 -13.59 -13.16
C PRO A 185 11.74 -12.50 -13.26
N ASP A 186 11.57 -11.52 -14.15
CA ASP A 186 12.54 -10.43 -14.33
C ASP A 186 12.60 -9.48 -13.12
N VAL A 187 11.45 -9.21 -12.50
CA VAL A 187 11.36 -8.39 -11.28
C VAL A 187 11.98 -9.15 -10.10
N VAL A 188 11.71 -10.46 -9.95
CA VAL A 188 12.35 -11.29 -8.93
C VAL A 188 13.86 -11.35 -9.11
N LYS A 189 14.35 -11.52 -10.34
CA LYS A 189 15.78 -11.51 -10.66
C LYS A 189 16.44 -10.17 -10.28
N LEU A 190 15.76 -9.06 -10.57
CA LEU A 190 16.23 -7.73 -10.20
C LEU A 190 16.22 -7.53 -8.67
N ARG A 191 15.11 -7.88 -8.02
CA ARG A 191 14.91 -7.77 -6.56
C ARG A 191 15.98 -8.55 -5.80
N LYS A 192 16.28 -9.80 -6.18
CA LYS A 192 17.35 -10.61 -5.56
C LYS A 192 18.73 -9.93 -5.59
N ARG A 193 18.98 -9.04 -6.56
CA ARG A 193 20.24 -8.30 -6.66
C ARG A 193 20.21 -7.00 -5.84
N LEU A 194 19.06 -6.37 -5.71
CA LEU A 194 18.90 -5.04 -5.10
C LEU A 194 18.46 -5.06 -3.63
N VAL A 195 17.54 -5.96 -3.29
CA VAL A 195 16.88 -6.07 -1.99
C VAL A 195 17.38 -7.35 -1.32
N PRO A 196 18.28 -7.27 -0.33
CA PRO A 196 18.68 -8.44 0.44
C PRO A 196 17.45 -9.02 1.16
N PRO A 197 17.35 -10.33 1.37
CA PRO A 197 16.26 -10.87 2.19
C PRO A 197 16.37 -10.35 3.64
N PRO A 198 15.25 -10.26 4.37
CA PRO A 198 15.27 -9.99 5.81
C PRO A 198 16.16 -11.00 6.55
N GLU A 199 16.92 -10.54 7.55
CA GLU A 199 17.85 -11.40 8.31
C GLU A 199 17.14 -12.46 9.17
N HIS A 200 15.88 -12.21 9.50
CA HIS A 200 15.05 -13.05 10.37
C HIS A 200 13.64 -13.22 9.79
N GLY A 201 12.98 -14.31 10.21
CA GLY A 201 11.61 -14.65 9.80
C GLY A 201 11.53 -15.65 8.64
N ASP A 202 10.33 -16.22 8.45
CA ASP A 202 10.02 -17.11 7.32
C ASP A 202 9.69 -16.25 6.08
N TYR A 203 10.71 -15.82 5.34
CA TYR A 203 10.57 -15.02 4.12
C TYR A 203 10.87 -15.85 2.87
N THR A 204 9.99 -15.77 1.88
CA THR A 204 10.19 -16.37 0.56
C THR A 204 9.87 -15.38 -0.55
N LEU A 205 10.73 -15.31 -1.57
CA LEU A 205 10.52 -14.57 -2.81
C LEU A 205 10.39 -15.53 -3.99
N THR A 206 9.22 -15.57 -4.62
CA THR A 206 8.88 -16.52 -5.68
C THR A 206 8.56 -15.81 -6.99
N ALA A 207 9.12 -16.34 -8.09
CA ALA A 207 8.75 -15.91 -9.43
C ALA A 207 7.41 -16.51 -9.84
N ALA A 208 6.42 -15.68 -10.12
CA ALA A 208 5.11 -16.09 -10.60
C ALA A 208 4.45 -14.99 -11.43
N ASP A 209 3.75 -15.41 -12.48
CA ASP A 209 2.71 -14.60 -13.10
C ASP A 209 1.41 -14.84 -12.34
N VAL A 210 0.95 -13.82 -11.60
CA VAL A 210 -0.24 -13.94 -10.75
C VAL A 210 -1.53 -14.15 -11.54
N THR A 211 -1.52 -13.91 -12.86
CA THR A 211 -2.63 -14.22 -13.76
C THR A 211 -2.79 -15.71 -14.05
N LYS A 212 -1.76 -16.52 -13.76
CA LYS A 212 -1.77 -17.99 -13.93
C LYS A 212 -2.19 -18.71 -12.64
N ASP A 213 -2.45 -20.02 -12.70
CA ASP A 213 -3.05 -20.77 -11.60
C ASP A 213 -2.01 -21.43 -10.66
N GLU A 214 -0.80 -21.69 -11.15
CA GLU A 214 0.15 -22.62 -10.54
C GLU A 214 0.71 -22.11 -9.21
N TRP A 215 0.87 -20.80 -9.07
CA TRP A 215 1.45 -20.19 -7.87
C TRP A 215 0.51 -20.27 -6.67
N LEU A 216 -0.81 -20.15 -6.89
CA LEU A 216 -1.80 -20.03 -5.83
C LEU A 216 -1.89 -21.31 -5.01
N ARG A 217 -1.84 -22.47 -5.68
CA ARG A 217 -1.86 -23.80 -5.04
C ARG A 217 -0.68 -24.05 -4.09
N GLN A 218 0.40 -23.28 -4.23
CA GLN A 218 1.59 -23.41 -3.39
C GLN A 218 1.46 -22.65 -2.07
N ILE A 219 0.44 -21.80 -1.92
CA ILE A 219 0.23 -21.01 -0.71
C ILE A 219 -0.60 -21.82 0.28
N PRO A 220 -0.06 -22.18 1.46
CA PRO A 220 -0.82 -22.92 2.45
C PRO A 220 -1.96 -22.06 3.03
N THR A 221 -3.06 -22.73 3.33
CA THR A 221 -4.27 -22.14 3.91
C THR A 221 -4.40 -22.49 5.39
N ASP A 222 -3.26 -22.62 6.08
CA ASP A 222 -3.13 -23.17 7.44
C ASP A 222 -3.28 -22.13 8.57
N ARG A 223 -3.38 -20.84 8.21
CA ARG A 223 -3.40 -19.72 9.16
C ARG A 223 -4.12 -18.50 8.57
N PRO A 224 -4.49 -17.48 9.38
CA PRO A 224 -4.97 -16.20 8.89
C PRO A 224 -4.05 -15.63 7.80
N THR A 225 -4.63 -15.09 6.71
CA THR A 225 -3.84 -14.60 5.57
C THR A 225 -4.18 -13.17 5.24
N LEU A 226 -3.17 -12.31 5.15
CA LEU A 226 -3.27 -11.00 4.53
C LEU A 226 -2.71 -11.06 3.12
N ILE A 227 -3.51 -10.69 2.13
CA ILE A 227 -3.10 -10.51 0.75
C ILE A 227 -2.93 -9.01 0.48
N ILE A 228 -1.78 -8.64 -0.06
CA ILE A 228 -1.43 -7.26 -0.44
C ILE A 228 -1.30 -7.19 -1.97
N MET A 229 -2.09 -6.32 -2.58
CA MET A 229 -2.09 -6.03 -4.02
C MET A 229 -1.98 -4.52 -4.26
N GLU A 230 -0.83 -3.93 -3.93
CA GLU A 230 -0.56 -2.51 -4.17
C GLU A 230 -0.04 -2.30 -5.61
N GLY A 231 -0.62 -1.37 -6.35
CA GLY A 231 -0.16 -1.01 -7.69
C GLY A 231 -0.32 -2.10 -8.73
N LEU A 232 -1.24 -3.05 -8.50
CA LEU A 232 -1.43 -4.23 -9.35
C LEU A 232 -2.78 -4.21 -10.08
N THR A 233 -3.88 -4.15 -9.33
CA THR A 233 -5.26 -4.24 -9.85
C THR A 233 -5.56 -3.29 -11.03
N PRO A 234 -5.08 -2.04 -11.09
CA PRO A 234 -5.46 -1.13 -12.17
C PRO A 234 -4.89 -1.50 -13.54
N TYR A 235 -3.82 -2.31 -13.57
CA TYR A 235 -3.13 -2.69 -14.81
C TYR A 235 -3.70 -3.96 -15.44
N PHE A 236 -4.59 -4.67 -14.75
CA PHE A 236 -5.33 -5.78 -15.35
C PHE A 236 -6.54 -5.27 -16.11
N ASP A 237 -6.92 -6.00 -17.17
CA ASP A 237 -8.28 -5.89 -17.66
C ASP A 237 -9.27 -6.39 -16.59
N GLU A 238 -10.51 -5.96 -16.70
CA GLU A 238 -11.56 -6.26 -15.73
C GLU A 238 -11.75 -7.76 -15.50
N ALA A 239 -11.71 -8.56 -16.57
CA ALA A 239 -11.93 -10.01 -16.47
C ALA A 239 -10.78 -10.69 -15.71
N THR A 240 -9.54 -10.30 -15.99
CA THR A 240 -8.34 -10.78 -15.31
C THR A 240 -8.33 -10.36 -13.85
N GLY A 241 -8.63 -9.09 -13.54
CA GLY A 241 -8.69 -8.57 -12.17
C GLY A 241 -9.77 -9.27 -11.33
N LYS A 242 -11.01 -9.36 -11.85
CA LYS A 242 -12.12 -10.06 -11.19
C LYS A 242 -11.83 -11.54 -11.00
N ARG A 243 -11.18 -12.20 -11.97
CA ARG A 243 -10.78 -13.61 -11.87
C ARG A 243 -9.76 -13.82 -10.75
N LEU A 244 -8.77 -12.94 -10.63
CA LEU A 244 -7.76 -13.04 -9.56
C LEU A 244 -8.39 -12.91 -8.18
N VAL A 245 -9.22 -11.88 -7.95
CA VAL A 245 -9.90 -11.67 -6.66
C VAL A 245 -10.79 -12.87 -6.30
N ARG A 246 -11.56 -13.38 -7.26
CA ARG A 246 -12.41 -14.57 -7.06
C ARG A 246 -11.58 -15.79 -6.64
N ARG A 247 -10.53 -16.10 -7.40
CA ARG A 247 -9.67 -17.27 -7.13
C ARG A 247 -8.99 -17.19 -5.76
N LEU A 248 -8.56 -15.99 -5.35
CA LEU A 248 -8.00 -15.78 -4.02
C LEU A 248 -9.04 -16.12 -2.95
N ALA A 249 -10.26 -15.60 -3.07
CA ALA A 249 -11.34 -15.90 -2.14
C ALA A 249 -11.68 -17.40 -2.10
N GLU A 250 -11.77 -18.05 -3.26
CA GLU A 250 -12.05 -19.50 -3.37
C GLU A 250 -10.96 -20.36 -2.72
N HIS A 251 -9.68 -20.04 -2.95
CA HIS A 251 -8.54 -20.79 -2.42
C HIS A 251 -8.53 -20.81 -0.88
N PHE A 252 -8.73 -19.66 -0.25
CA PHE A 252 -8.75 -19.56 1.22
C PHE A 252 -10.09 -19.98 1.84
N SER A 253 -11.18 -20.01 1.08
CA SER A 253 -12.48 -20.55 1.54
C SER A 253 -12.52 -22.08 1.56
N SER A 254 -11.66 -22.73 0.77
CA SER A 254 -11.62 -24.19 0.60
C SER A 254 -10.81 -24.93 1.69
N SER A 255 -10.38 -24.24 2.75
CA SER A 255 -9.58 -24.86 3.82
C SER A 255 -10.42 -25.85 4.66
N PRO A 256 -9.86 -26.97 5.17
CA PRO A 256 -10.62 -28.13 5.69
C PRO A 256 -11.50 -27.91 6.94
N GLY A 257 -11.76 -26.66 7.35
CA GLY A 257 -12.73 -26.33 8.40
C GLY A 257 -14.17 -26.17 7.90
N SER A 258 -14.42 -26.16 6.59
CA SER A 258 -15.75 -25.91 5.99
C SER A 258 -16.40 -27.13 5.31
N GLY A 259 -15.76 -28.30 5.34
CA GLY A 259 -16.26 -29.53 4.73
C GLY A 259 -17.14 -30.36 5.66
N GLY A 260 -18.46 -30.14 5.62
CA GLY A 260 -19.45 -31.00 6.27
C GLY A 260 -19.46 -32.42 5.69
N GLY A 261 -18.73 -33.33 6.34
CA GLY A 261 -18.96 -34.76 6.26
C GLY A 261 -20.02 -35.17 7.30
N ALA A 262 -21.29 -34.90 7.02
CA ALA A 262 -22.39 -35.38 7.87
C ALA A 262 -22.79 -36.81 7.46
N SER A 263 -22.03 -37.79 7.96
CA SER A 263 -22.59 -39.08 8.37
C SER A 263 -22.07 -39.38 9.77
N SER A 264 -22.68 -38.72 10.75
CA SER A 264 -22.50 -39.02 12.18
C SER A 264 -23.58 -38.28 12.94
N SER A 265 -24.58 -39.05 13.39
CA SER A 265 -25.68 -38.67 14.25
C SER A 265 -25.22 -38.21 15.63
N ASN A 266 -24.65 -37.01 15.74
CA ASN A 266 -24.30 -36.43 17.03
C ASN A 266 -25.19 -35.20 17.31
N PRO A 267 -26.09 -35.24 18.32
CA PRO A 267 -27.12 -34.21 18.54
C PRO A 267 -26.59 -32.94 19.24
N ASN A 268 -25.28 -32.77 19.36
CA ASN A 268 -24.68 -31.60 20.00
C ASN A 268 -23.66 -30.92 19.06
N PRO A 269 -24.05 -29.88 18.30
CA PRO A 269 -23.11 -29.15 17.45
C PRO A 269 -22.11 -28.40 18.35
N ASN A 270 -20.83 -28.75 18.22
CA ASN A 270 -19.71 -28.04 18.84
C ASN A 270 -19.81 -26.53 18.47
N PRO A 271 -19.53 -25.58 19.38
CA PRO A 271 -19.68 -24.16 19.08
C PRO A 271 -18.68 -23.77 17.98
N ALA A 272 -19.23 -23.28 16.87
CA ALA A 272 -18.57 -22.59 15.75
C ALA A 272 -17.09 -22.93 15.54
N THR A 273 -16.77 -23.76 14.56
CA THR A 273 -15.49 -23.66 13.84
C THR A 273 -15.38 -22.23 13.33
N LYS A 274 -14.71 -21.36 14.10
CA LYS A 274 -14.49 -19.96 13.73
C LYS A 274 -13.70 -19.98 12.43
N GLU A 275 -14.33 -19.58 11.34
CA GLU A 275 -13.67 -19.50 10.04
C GLU A 275 -12.37 -18.69 10.19
N MET A 276 -11.29 -19.15 9.53
CA MET A 276 -10.03 -18.43 9.58
C MET A 276 -10.20 -17.05 8.93
N PRO A 277 -9.78 -15.97 9.60
CA PRO A 277 -9.91 -14.63 9.05
C PRO A 277 -8.85 -14.39 7.96
N HIS A 278 -9.29 -14.05 6.76
CA HIS A 278 -8.41 -13.59 5.68
C HIS A 278 -8.75 -12.16 5.30
N GLN A 279 -7.74 -11.39 4.90
CA GLN A 279 -7.88 -10.01 4.44
C GLN A 279 -7.22 -9.80 3.09
N LEU A 280 -7.83 -8.97 2.25
CA LEU A 280 -7.28 -8.51 0.97
C LEU A 280 -7.23 -7.00 1.01
N ILE A 281 -6.03 -6.44 0.84
CA ILE A 281 -5.85 -5.01 0.63
C ILE A 281 -5.38 -4.74 -0.80
N CYS A 282 -6.06 -3.83 -1.48
CA CYS A 282 -5.78 -3.51 -2.87
C CYS A 282 -6.14 -2.07 -3.25
N ASP A 283 -5.60 -1.61 -4.38
CA ASP A 283 -5.99 -0.33 -4.97
C ASP A 283 -7.26 -0.48 -5.82
N GLY A 284 -8.04 0.59 -5.90
CA GLY A 284 -9.14 0.76 -6.84
C GLY A 284 -8.98 2.07 -7.61
N VAL A 285 -9.26 2.03 -8.91
CA VAL A 285 -9.26 3.20 -9.79
C VAL A 285 -10.68 3.42 -10.29
N GLY A 286 -11.20 4.64 -10.20
CA GLY A 286 -12.52 4.97 -10.74
C GLY A 286 -12.54 4.98 -12.27
N SER A 287 -13.72 4.78 -12.85
CA SER A 287 -13.91 4.78 -14.31
C SER A 287 -13.43 6.08 -14.97
N ALA A 288 -13.61 7.21 -14.28
CA ALA A 288 -13.11 8.51 -14.72
C ALA A 288 -11.57 8.55 -14.79
N MET A 289 -10.88 7.98 -13.81
CA MET A 289 -9.42 7.92 -13.79
C MET A 289 -8.87 6.94 -14.83
N LYS A 290 -9.60 5.88 -15.20
CA LYS A 290 -9.26 5.06 -16.37
C LYS A 290 -9.21 5.90 -17.65
N PHE A 291 -10.19 6.78 -17.85
CA PHE A 291 -10.26 7.65 -19.03
C PHE A 291 -9.17 8.75 -19.03
N PHE A 292 -8.93 9.37 -17.87
CA PHE A 292 -7.92 10.42 -17.73
C PHE A 292 -6.50 9.88 -17.43
N GLY A 293 -6.35 8.58 -17.21
CA GLY A 293 -5.11 7.96 -16.75
C GLY A 293 -3.94 8.17 -17.69
N GLY A 294 -4.18 8.23 -19.01
CA GLY A 294 -3.17 8.55 -20.02
C GLY A 294 -2.63 9.99 -19.99
N LEU A 295 -3.20 10.87 -19.15
CA LEU A 295 -2.70 12.22 -18.90
C LEU A 295 -1.69 12.30 -17.74
N LEU A 296 -1.59 11.25 -16.92
CA LEU A 296 -0.63 11.20 -15.82
C LEU A 296 0.80 11.12 -16.36
N SER A 297 1.75 11.78 -15.68
CA SER A 297 3.15 11.76 -16.13
C SER A 297 3.75 10.36 -16.09
N ILE A 298 3.36 9.54 -15.11
CA ILE A 298 3.83 8.15 -14.94
C ILE A 298 3.38 7.22 -16.09
N THR A 299 2.12 7.30 -16.50
CA THR A 299 1.56 6.47 -17.58
C THR A 299 2.16 6.87 -18.92
N ARG A 300 2.33 8.17 -19.16
CA ARG A 300 3.03 8.70 -20.35
C ARG A 300 4.50 8.28 -20.41
N ALA A 301 5.20 8.32 -19.28
CA ALA A 301 6.63 7.99 -19.23
C ALA A 301 6.92 6.49 -19.42
N THR A 302 5.95 5.63 -19.12
CA THR A 302 6.10 4.16 -19.17
C THR A 302 5.30 3.48 -20.29
N GLY A 303 4.40 4.22 -20.95
CA GLY A 303 3.44 3.67 -21.90
C GLY A 303 2.35 2.79 -21.25
N SER A 304 2.30 2.74 -19.91
CA SER A 304 1.29 1.96 -19.19
C SER A 304 -0.07 2.66 -19.21
N THR A 305 -1.14 1.88 -19.20
CA THR A 305 -2.53 2.40 -19.10
C THR A 305 -3.27 1.62 -18.03
N PHE A 306 -4.23 2.29 -17.37
CA PHE A 306 -5.16 1.59 -16.49
C PHE A 306 -6.19 0.88 -17.37
N ALA A 307 -6.30 -0.44 -17.20
CA ALA A 307 -7.16 -1.29 -18.01
C ALA A 307 -8.50 -1.59 -17.32
N TRP A 308 -8.56 -1.46 -15.99
CA TRP A 308 -9.75 -1.68 -15.19
C TRP A 308 -9.99 -0.49 -14.25
N GLY A 309 -11.23 -0.03 -14.23
CA GLY A 309 -11.73 0.90 -13.23
C GLY A 309 -13.18 0.59 -12.88
N PHE A 310 -13.56 0.89 -11.65
CA PHE A 310 -14.89 0.68 -11.09
C PHE A 310 -15.18 1.76 -10.06
N ASP A 311 -16.43 2.19 -9.98
CA ASP A 311 -16.81 3.36 -9.16
C ASP A 311 -17.43 2.97 -7.81
N ASP A 312 -18.00 1.75 -7.71
CA ASP A 312 -18.53 1.21 -6.46
C ASP A 312 -17.60 0.11 -5.93
N PRO A 313 -16.88 0.35 -4.81
CA PRO A 313 -16.13 -0.67 -4.10
C PRO A 313 -16.90 -1.98 -3.87
N ARG A 314 -18.19 -1.91 -3.57
CA ARG A 314 -19.00 -3.09 -3.25
C ARG A 314 -19.23 -4.02 -4.43
N GLU A 315 -18.94 -3.59 -5.66
CA GLU A 315 -19.05 -4.45 -6.84
C GLU A 315 -18.23 -5.75 -6.69
N LEU A 316 -17.07 -5.68 -6.02
CA LEU A 316 -16.24 -6.87 -5.83
C LEU A 316 -16.89 -7.90 -4.89
N GLU A 317 -17.77 -7.50 -3.97
CA GLU A 317 -18.47 -8.43 -3.06
C GLU A 317 -19.31 -9.47 -3.83
N GLN A 318 -19.69 -9.18 -5.07
CA GLN A 318 -20.42 -10.10 -5.95
C GLN A 318 -19.55 -11.25 -6.48
N LEU A 319 -18.22 -11.13 -6.38
CA LEU A 319 -17.29 -12.13 -6.91
C LEU A 319 -17.23 -13.40 -6.06
N HIS A 320 -17.50 -13.30 -4.77
CA HIS A 320 -17.47 -14.44 -3.86
C HIS A 320 -18.34 -14.20 -2.60
N PRO A 321 -19.14 -15.19 -2.14
CA PRO A 321 -20.06 -15.02 -1.00
C PRO A 321 -19.40 -14.62 0.32
N ARG A 322 -18.11 -14.88 0.52
CA ARG A 322 -17.37 -14.48 1.73
C ARG A 322 -16.68 -13.12 1.62
N LEU A 323 -16.51 -12.58 0.41
CA LEU A 323 -15.82 -11.31 0.23
C LEU A 323 -16.71 -10.16 0.72
N ARG A 324 -16.23 -9.43 1.72
CA ARG A 324 -16.94 -8.30 2.34
C ARG A 324 -16.04 -7.09 2.45
N LEU A 325 -16.52 -5.95 1.95
CA LEU A 325 -15.83 -4.69 2.06
C LEU A 325 -15.80 -4.27 3.53
N ARG A 326 -14.59 -4.17 4.09
CA ARG A 326 -14.34 -3.74 5.45
C ARG A 326 -14.07 -2.24 5.51
N ASP A 327 -13.17 -1.76 4.65
CA ASP A 327 -12.80 -0.34 4.60
C ASP A 327 -12.60 0.11 3.16
N CYS A 328 -12.96 1.36 2.90
CA CYS A 328 -12.65 2.08 1.67
C CYS A 328 -12.08 3.43 2.09
N ALA A 329 -10.79 3.64 1.83
CA ALA A 329 -10.08 4.86 2.20
C ALA A 329 -9.68 5.64 0.94
N ARG A 330 -9.89 6.95 0.94
CA ARG A 330 -9.49 7.83 -0.17
C ARG A 330 -8.24 8.62 0.19
N PRO A 331 -7.37 8.96 -0.76
CA PRO A 331 -6.17 9.76 -0.51
C PRO A 331 -6.45 11.06 0.25
N ALA A 332 -7.60 11.71 0.00
CA ALA A 332 -8.00 12.97 0.65
C ALA A 332 -8.37 12.80 2.14
N GLU A 333 -8.77 11.61 2.55
CA GLU A 333 -9.24 11.29 3.91
C GLU A 333 -8.08 10.87 4.83
N LEU A 334 -6.92 10.55 4.26
CA LEU A 334 -5.77 10.04 5.01
C LEU A 334 -5.05 11.14 5.78
N ALA A 335 -4.51 10.80 6.95
CA ALA A 335 -3.78 11.74 7.79
C ALA A 335 -2.61 12.41 7.04
N GLU A 336 -1.94 11.64 6.17
CA GLU A 336 -0.81 12.11 5.39
C GLU A 336 -1.19 12.91 4.14
N ALA A 337 -2.49 13.09 3.85
CA ALA A 337 -2.98 13.99 2.80
C ALA A 337 -2.52 15.46 3.00
N ARG A 338 -2.18 15.83 4.25
CA ARG A 338 -1.57 17.12 4.59
C ARG A 338 -0.24 17.38 3.87
N ARG A 339 0.44 16.32 3.41
CA ARG A 339 1.74 16.39 2.71
C ARG A 339 1.57 16.80 1.25
N PHE A 340 0.38 16.63 0.67
CA PHE A 340 0.11 17.08 -0.68
C PHE A 340 0.24 18.59 -0.83
N VAL A 341 0.83 19.01 -1.94
CA VAL A 341 0.87 20.43 -2.32
C VAL A 341 -0.53 21.02 -2.38
N TRP A 342 -0.65 22.31 -2.07
CA TRP A 342 -1.94 22.99 -1.98
C TRP A 342 -2.84 22.81 -3.23
N PRO A 343 -2.36 22.93 -4.48
CA PRO A 343 -3.19 22.69 -5.66
C PRO A 343 -3.79 21.28 -5.71
N HIS A 344 -3.02 20.27 -5.30
CA HIS A 344 -3.47 18.88 -5.25
C HIS A 344 -4.57 18.69 -4.20
N ARG A 345 -4.41 19.30 -3.02
CA ARG A 345 -5.42 19.24 -1.95
C ARG A 345 -6.74 19.88 -2.36
N VAL A 346 -6.69 21.04 -3.01
CA VAL A 346 -7.89 21.72 -3.54
C VAL A 346 -8.56 20.87 -4.61
N PHE A 347 -7.78 20.29 -5.52
CA PHE A 347 -8.30 19.41 -6.56
C PHE A 347 -9.01 18.19 -5.95
N MET A 348 -8.34 17.46 -5.04
CA MET A 348 -8.91 16.29 -4.37
C MET A 348 -10.17 16.64 -3.56
N SER A 349 -10.15 17.75 -2.83
CA SER A 349 -11.33 18.23 -2.11
C SER A 349 -12.47 18.62 -3.03
N THR A 350 -12.20 19.12 -4.24
CA THR A 350 -13.24 19.46 -5.20
C THR A 350 -13.86 18.19 -5.79
N CYS A 351 -13.03 17.21 -6.13
CA CYS A 351 -13.46 15.92 -6.66
C CYS A 351 -14.36 15.15 -5.69
N SER A 352 -14.13 15.24 -4.38
CA SER A 352 -14.95 14.54 -3.38
C SER A 352 -16.41 15.01 -3.32
N TYR A 353 -16.73 16.21 -3.82
CA TYR A 353 -18.11 16.69 -3.91
C TYR A 353 -18.85 16.19 -5.16
N ILE A 354 -18.14 15.55 -6.09
CA ILE A 354 -18.69 15.07 -7.36
C ILE A 354 -18.68 13.54 -7.29
N PRO A 355 -19.83 12.85 -7.14
CA PRO A 355 -19.87 11.40 -6.92
C PRO A 355 -19.09 10.56 -7.94
N LYS A 356 -19.03 10.99 -9.21
CA LYS A 356 -18.26 10.32 -10.28
C LYS A 356 -16.74 10.50 -10.18
N LEU A 357 -16.28 11.42 -9.36
CA LEU A 357 -14.86 11.77 -9.16
C LEU A 357 -14.39 11.52 -7.71
N ASP A 358 -15.30 11.15 -6.81
CA ASP A 358 -14.98 10.84 -5.42
C ASP A 358 -14.04 9.62 -5.32
N ASN A 359 -14.19 8.67 -6.24
CA ASN A 359 -13.40 7.45 -6.31
C ASN A 359 -12.38 7.46 -7.46
N LEU A 360 -11.70 8.59 -7.71
CA LEU A 360 -10.63 8.61 -8.73
C LEU A 360 -9.50 7.62 -8.40
N MET A 361 -9.09 7.56 -7.14
CA MET A 361 -8.20 6.55 -6.58
C MET A 361 -8.63 6.30 -5.14
N PHE A 362 -8.72 5.04 -4.76
CA PHE A 362 -9.15 4.62 -3.44
C PHE A 362 -8.49 3.29 -3.07
N TYR A 363 -8.40 3.03 -1.78
CA TYR A 363 -7.76 1.86 -1.20
C TYR A 363 -8.83 1.04 -0.51
N LEU A 364 -8.75 -0.28 -0.68
CA LEU A 364 -9.79 -1.19 -0.26
C LEU A 364 -9.19 -2.21 0.70
N ARG A 365 -9.94 -2.51 1.76
CA ARG A 365 -9.70 -3.66 2.63
C ARG A 365 -10.95 -4.53 2.64
N TYR A 366 -10.80 -5.79 2.27
CA TYR A 366 -11.86 -6.80 2.34
C TYR A 366 -11.52 -7.86 3.38
N ASP A 367 -12.55 -8.39 4.04
CA ASP A 367 -12.50 -9.67 4.75
C ASP A 367 -13.03 -10.78 3.82
N PHE A 368 -12.50 -12.00 3.92
CA PHE A 368 -13.04 -13.19 3.22
C PHE A 368 -12.65 -14.53 3.83
#